data_AF-A0AA36A8P4-F1
#
_entry.id   AF-A0AA36A8P4-F1
#
_cell.length_a   1.000
_cell.length_b   1.000
_cell.length_c   1.000
_cell.angle_alpha   90.00
_cell.angle_beta   90.00
_cell.angle_gamma   90.00
#
_symmetry.space_group_name_H-M   'P 1'
#
loop_
_entity.id
_entity.type
_entity.pdbx_description
1 polymer ?
#
loop_
_entity_poly.entity_id
_entity_poly.type
_entity_poly.pdbx_seq_one_letter_code
_entity_poly.pdbx_strand_id
1 'polypeptide(L)' 'MAMLRVHLLQNWFGYSDPAMEEALYETTILRQFAGLNLERIPDETTICWR' A
#
# COMPACT_ATOMS: atom_id res chain seq x y z
N MET A 1 -0.59 2.14 11.59
CA MET A 1 0.06 0.82 11.52
C MET A 1 0.07 0.21 10.12
N ALA A 2 -0.97 0.39 9.30
CA ALA A 2 -0.95 -0.07 7.90
C ALA A 2 0.17 0.57 7.06
N MET A 3 0.40 1.89 7.22
CA MET A 3 1.44 2.63 6.48
C MET A 3 2.86 2.07 6.65
N LEU A 4 3.25 1.62 7.85
CA LEU A 4 4.56 0.98 8.06
C LEU A 4 4.72 -0.33 7.27
N ARG A 5 3.64 -1.11 7.15
CA ARG A 5 3.64 -2.35 6.36
C ARG A 5 3.66 -2.05 4.86
N VAL A 6 2.97 -0.99 4.43
CA VAL A 6 3.01 -0.49 3.06
C VAL A 6 4.42 -0.01 2.69
N HIS A 7 5.09 0.76 3.55
CA HIS A 7 6.48 1.18 3.32
C HIS A 7 7.47 0.01 3.32
N LEU A 8 7.26 -1.02 4.13
CA LEU A 8 8.06 -2.26 4.06
C LEU A 8 7.89 -2.98 2.72
N LEU A 9 6.66 -3.06 2.21
CA LEU A 9 6.37 -3.64 0.89
C LEU A 9 6.99 -2.78 -0.24
N GLN A 10 6.88 -1.45 -0.16
CA GLN A 10 7.57 -0.54 -1.08
C GLN A 10 9.09 -0.77 -1.09
N ASN A 11 9.70 -0.94 0.09
CA ASN A 11 11.14 -1.19 0.18
C ASN A 11 11.55 -2.60 -0.29
N TRP A 12 10.72 -3.62 -0.10
CA TRP A 12 10.99 -4.99 -0.56
C TRP A 12 10.83 -5.17 -2.06
N PHE A 13 9.80 -4.56 -2.64
CA PHE A 13 9.49 -4.69 -4.08
C PHE A 13 10.04 -3.53 -4.91
N GLY A 14 10.50 -2.45 -4.28
CA GLY A 14 10.93 -1.23 -4.97
C GLY A 14 9.77 -0.44 -5.59
N TYR A 15 8.55 -0.60 -5.06
CA TYR A 15 7.38 0.11 -5.58
C TYR A 15 7.41 1.60 -5.22
N SER A 16 7.10 2.44 -6.20
CA SER A 16 6.73 3.84 -5.98
C SER A 16 5.36 3.93 -5.27
N ASP A 17 5.05 5.08 -4.67
CA ASP A 17 3.74 5.34 -4.07
C ASP A 17 2.54 4.98 -4.99
N PRO A 18 2.51 5.40 -6.27
CA PRO A 18 1.48 4.97 -7.23
C PRO A 18 1.45 3.46 -7.47
N ALA A 19 2.62 2.85 -7.71
CA ALA A 19 2.71 1.42 -7.97
C ALA A 19 2.29 0.58 -6.75
N MET A 20 2.48 1.09 -5.54
CA MET A 20 2.06 0.44 -4.31
C MET A 20 0.54 0.51 -4.12
N GLU A 21 -0.10 1.60 -4.53
CA GLU A 21 -1.56 1.65 -4.56
C GLU A 21 -2.11 0.61 -5.54
N GLU A 22 -1.65 0.61 -6.80
CA GLU A 22 -2.09 -0.35 -7.80
C GLU A 22 -1.90 -1.79 -7.29
N ALA A 23 -0.76 -2.10 -6.69
CA ALA A 23 -0.49 -3.40 -6.11
C ALA A 23 -1.46 -3.77 -4.96
N LEU A 24 -1.86 -2.82 -4.12
CA LEU A 24 -2.86 -3.03 -3.07
C LEU A 24 -4.29 -3.18 -3.63
N TYR A 25 -4.56 -2.57 -4.78
CA TYR A 25 -5.84 -2.64 -5.47
C TYR A 25 -5.99 -3.97 -6.23
N GLU A 26 -4.96 -4.38 -6.98
CA GLU A 26 -4.93 -5.62 -7.74
C GLU A 26 -4.72 -6.86 -6.86
N THR A 27 -3.90 -6.76 -5.82
CA THR A 27 -3.49 -7.93 -5.01
C THR A 27 -4.08 -7.89 -3.60
N THR A 28 -5.17 -8.63 -3.41
CA THR A 28 -5.86 -8.79 -2.10
C THR A 28 -4.93 -9.29 -0.98
N ILE A 29 -3.88 -10.05 -1.31
CA ILE A 29 -2.90 -10.58 -0.32
C ILE A 29 -2.05 -9.46 0.27
N LEU A 30 -1.53 -8.54 -0.55
CA LEU A 30 -0.77 -7.38 -0.08
C LEU A 30 -1.63 -6.52 0.83
N ARG A 31 -2.92 -6.45 0.52
CA ARG A 31 -3.88 -5.69 1.30
C ARG A 31 -4.23 -6.33 2.64
N GLN A 32 -4.44 -7.64 2.69
CA GLN A 32 -4.60 -8.37 3.96
C GLN A 32 -3.34 -8.25 4.82
N PHE A 33 -2.15 -8.32 4.21
CA PHE A 33 -0.89 -8.14 4.92
C PHE A 33 -0.76 -6.74 5.53
N ALA A 34 -1.08 -5.70 4.76
CA ALA A 34 -1.14 -4.32 5.25
C ALA A 34 -2.26 -4.11 6.29
N GLY A 35 -3.22 -5.01 6.38
CA GLY A 35 -4.40 -4.90 7.25
C GLY A 35 -5.39 -3.84 6.77
N LEU A 36 -5.47 -3.66 5.45
CA LEU A 36 -6.33 -2.66 4.80
C LEU A 36 -7.61 -3.30 4.26
N ASN A 37 -8.74 -2.61 4.41
CA ASN A 37 -10.04 -2.99 3.84
C ASN A 37 -10.34 -2.19 2.56
N LEU A 38 -11.27 -2.67 1.73
CA LEU A 38 -11.58 -2.12 0.38
C LEU A 38 -12.06 -0.67 0.51
N GLU A 39 -12.82 -0.42 1.58
CA GLU A 39 -13.35 0.89 1.92
C GLU A 39 -12.29 1.86 2.48
N ARG A 40 -11.06 1.39 2.74
CA ARG A 40 -9.99 2.17 3.37
C ARG A 40 -8.64 1.90 2.73
N ILE A 41 -8.61 1.76 1.41
CA ILE A 41 -7.37 1.79 0.65
C ILE A 41 -6.90 3.25 0.66
N PRO A 42 -5.72 3.56 1.21
CA PRO A 42 -5.15 4.88 1.07
C PRO A 42 -4.79 5.10 -0.41
N ASP A 43 -5.38 6.13 -1.00
CA ASP A 43 -5.08 6.66 -2.33
C ASP A 43 -3.62 7.19 -2.39
N GLU A 44 -3.03 7.36 -3.58
CA GLU A 44 -1.64 7.76 -3.82
C GLU A 44 -1.30 9.02 -3.04
N THR A 45 -2.28 9.91 -2.92
CA THR A 45 -2.24 11.18 -2.17
C THR A 45 -2.12 11.00 -0.66
N THR A 46 -2.54 9.85 -0.12
CA THR A 46 -2.42 9.45 1.29
C THR A 46 -1.16 8.62 1.55
N ILE A 47 -0.64 7.92 0.53
CA ILE A 47 0.62 7.16 0.59
C ILE A 47 1.83 8.10 0.48
N CYS A 48 1.73 9.17 -0.30
CA CYS A 48 2.71 10.23 -0.44
C CYS A 48 2.88 11.05 0.87
N TRP A 49 3.56 10.47 1.87
CA TRP A 49 4.09 11.21 3.03
C TRP A 49 5.43 11.86 2.68
N ARG A 50 5.46 12.67 1.62
CA ARG A 50 6.54 13.63 1.38
C ARG A 50 6.06 15.05 1.55
#